data_AF-A0A367LV66-F1
#
_entry.id   AF-A0A367LV66-F1
#
_cell.length_a   1.000
_cell.length_b   1.000
_cell.length_c   1.000
_cell.angle_alpha   90.00
_cell.angle_beta   90.00
_cell.angle_gamma   90.00
#
_symmetry.space_group_name_H-M   'P 1'
#
loop_
_entity.id
_entity.type
_entity.pdbx_description
1 polymer ?
#
loop_
_entity_poly.entity_id
_entity_poly.type
_entity_poly.pdbx_seq_one_letter_code
_entity_poly.pdbx_strand_id
1 'polypeptide(L)'
;MSLSRRFGLFTLAATVTFSTVVFAAPTFINILTGGTSGVYYPIGVGLSQIYGHDIQGAKTSVQATKASVENLNLLQAGRGELALALGDSVADAW
;
A
#
# COMPACT_ATOMS: atom_id res chain seq x y z
N MET A 1 44.93 58.93 -17.05
CA MET A 1 44.57 57.98 -18.12
C MET A 1 43.69 56.90 -17.50
N SER A 2 42.46 56.76 -17.99
CA SER A 2 41.37 56.04 -17.31
C SER A 2 41.53 54.53 -17.38
N LEU A 3 41.42 53.86 -16.24
CA LEU A 3 41.35 52.40 -16.15
C LEU A 3 39.90 51.96 -16.30
N SER A 4 39.52 51.46 -17.47
CA SER A 4 38.23 50.78 -17.66
C SER A 4 38.31 49.80 -18.83
N ARG A 5 37.89 48.55 -18.59
CA ARG A 5 37.28 47.64 -19.58
C ARG A 5 36.85 46.31 -18.93
N ARG A 6 35.63 46.36 -18.38
CA ARG A 6 34.54 45.37 -18.51
C ARG A 6 34.98 43.96 -18.97
N PHE A 7 35.20 43.05 -18.03
CA PHE A 7 35.09 41.61 -18.30
C PHE A 7 33.63 41.20 -18.09
N GLY A 8 32.98 40.89 -19.22
CA GLY A 8 31.56 40.62 -19.32
C GLY A 8 31.16 39.34 -18.60
N LEU A 9 30.02 39.44 -17.91
CA LEU A 9 29.20 38.33 -17.46
C LEU A 9 28.98 37.33 -18.59
N PHE A 10 29.52 36.12 -18.45
CA PHE A 10 29.02 34.92 -19.11
C PHE A 10 28.42 34.00 -18.04
N THR A 11 27.25 34.38 -17.52
CA THR A 11 26.43 33.48 -16.70
C THR A 11 25.65 32.56 -17.63
N LEU A 12 26.25 31.42 -17.96
CA LEU A 12 25.58 30.29 -18.59
C LEU A 12 24.56 29.73 -17.58
N ALA A 13 23.29 30.13 -17.71
CA ALA A 13 22.19 29.60 -16.93
C ALA A 13 21.93 28.15 -17.35
N ALA A 14 22.60 27.19 -16.70
CA ALA A 14 22.27 25.78 -16.80
C ALA A 14 20.98 25.52 -16.02
N THR A 15 19.84 25.56 -16.70
CA THR A 15 18.55 25.20 -16.13
C THR A 15 18.52 23.69 -15.89
N VAL A 16 18.82 23.27 -14.65
CA VAL A 16 18.66 21.88 -14.22
C VAL A 16 17.16 21.60 -14.14
N THR A 17 16.61 20.92 -15.14
CA THR A 17 15.25 20.35 -15.07
C THR A 17 15.30 19.16 -14.12
N PHE A 18 14.94 19.39 -12.85
CA PHE A 18 14.72 18.32 -11.89
C PHE A 18 13.47 17.54 -12.29
N SER A 19 13.66 16.40 -12.96
CA SER A 19 12.58 15.45 -13.22
C SER A 19 12.24 14.76 -11.90
N THR A 20 11.08 15.06 -11.31
CA THR A 20 10.61 14.35 -10.11
C THR A 20 10.24 12.92 -10.50
N VAL A 21 11.00 11.94 -10.02
CA VAL A 21 10.59 10.53 -10.10
C VAL A 21 9.40 10.35 -9.17
N VAL A 22 8.21 10.16 -9.74
CA VAL A 22 7.02 9.78 -8.99
C VAL A 22 7.14 8.30 -8.66
N PHE A 23 7.40 7.98 -7.39
CA PHE A 23 7.25 6.61 -6.89
C PHE A 23 5.77 6.34 -6.66
N ALA A 24 5.25 5.26 -7.26
CA ALA A 24 3.91 4.80 -6.97
C ALA A 24 3.79 4.45 -5.48
N ALA A 25 2.68 4.86 -4.85
CA ALA A 25 2.43 4.53 -3.45
C ALA A 25 2.35 3.00 -3.28
N PRO A 26 2.91 2.44 -2.19
CA PRO A 26 2.84 1.00 -1.96
C PRO A 26 1.40 0.54 -1.81
N THR A 27 1.07 -0.60 -2.42
CA THR A 27 -0.25 -1.24 -2.28
C THR A 27 -0.26 -1.99 -0.96
N PHE A 28 -1.11 -1.60 -0.01
CA PHE A 28 -1.28 -2.35 1.23
C PHE A 28 -2.36 -3.42 1.06
N ILE A 29 -2.10 -4.62 1.58
CA ILE A 29 -3.07 -5.71 1.57
C ILE A 29 -3.10 -6.36 2.95
N ASN A 30 -3.93 -5.81 3.83
CA ASN A 30 -4.24 -6.37 5.12
C ASN A 30 -5.38 -7.39 4.98
N ILE A 31 -5.09 -8.64 5.32
CA ILE A 31 -5.98 -9.79 5.18
C ILE A 31 -6.63 -10.06 6.54
N LEU A 32 -7.93 -9.80 6.65
CA LEU A 32 -8.74 -9.99 7.84
C LEU A 32 -9.18 -11.46 7.93
N THR A 33 -8.79 -12.15 9.00
CA THR A 33 -8.91 -13.61 9.11
C THR A 33 -9.81 -14.06 10.27
N GLY A 34 -9.29 -14.80 11.23
CA GLY A 34 -9.98 -15.23 12.45
C GLY A 34 -8.93 -15.40 13.54
N GLY A 35 -9.27 -16.07 14.63
CA GLY A 35 -8.27 -16.42 15.65
C GLY A 35 -7.09 -17.20 15.05
N THR A 36 -5.90 -17.05 15.63
CA THR A 36 -4.66 -17.70 15.13
C THR A 36 -4.72 -19.22 15.14
N SER A 37 -5.60 -19.82 15.94
CA SER A 37 -5.89 -21.26 15.99
C SER A 37 -6.97 -21.71 15.00
N GLY A 38 -7.65 -20.78 14.33
CA GLY A 38 -8.72 -21.06 13.37
C GLY A 38 -8.19 -21.28 11.95
N VAL A 39 -9.07 -21.75 11.06
CA VAL A 39 -8.71 -22.11 9.67
C VAL A 39 -8.40 -20.87 8.81
N TYR A 40 -9.04 -19.73 9.09
CA TYR A 40 -8.84 -18.50 8.31
C TYR A 40 -7.42 -17.96 8.40
N TYR A 41 -6.75 -18.12 9.54
CA TYR A 41 -5.43 -17.54 9.76
C TYR A 41 -4.34 -18.13 8.85
N PRO A 42 -4.13 -19.47 8.78
CA PRO A 42 -3.15 -20.05 7.84
C PRO A 42 -3.53 -19.81 6.37
N ILE A 43 -4.82 -19.71 6.03
CA ILE A 43 -5.25 -19.29 4.68
C ILE A 43 -4.75 -17.86 4.39
N GLY A 44 -4.95 -16.93 5.32
CA GLY A 44 -4.45 -15.56 5.18
C GLY A 44 -2.93 -15.49 5.08
N VAL A 45 -2.19 -16.32 5.82
CA VAL A 45 -0.73 -16.43 5.68
C VAL A 45 -0.33 -16.88 4.28
N GLY A 46 -0.97 -17.92 3.74
CA GLY A 46 -0.71 -18.37 2.37
C GLY A 46 -0.99 -17.29 1.33
N LEU A 47 -2.12 -16.59 1.45
CA LEU A 47 -2.45 -15.46 0.59
C LEU A 47 -1.43 -14.33 0.71
N SER A 48 -0.97 -14.00 1.91
CA SER A 48 0.03 -12.94 2.12
C SER A 48 1.36 -13.27 1.43
N GLN A 49 1.77 -14.53 1.41
CA GLN A 49 3.00 -14.98 0.75
C GLN A 49 2.87 -14.87 -0.78
N ILE A 50 1.75 -15.35 -1.34
CA ILE A 50 1.49 -15.28 -2.78
C ILE A 50 1.43 -13.81 -3.22
N TYR A 51 0.64 -12.98 -2.52
CA TYR A 51 0.49 -11.58 -2.89
C TYR A 51 1.77 -10.77 -2.68
N GLY A 52 2.51 -11.02 -1.60
CA GLY A 52 3.79 -10.36 -1.37
C GLY A 52 4.85 -10.72 -2.41
N HIS A 53 4.77 -11.91 -3.01
CA HIS A 53 5.68 -12.36 -4.07
C HIS A 53 5.24 -11.88 -5.46
N ASP A 54 3.96 -12.02 -5.81
CA ASP A 54 3.46 -11.84 -7.18
C ASP A 54 2.98 -10.41 -7.47
N ILE A 55 2.68 -9.60 -6.45
CA ILE A 55 2.20 -8.22 -6.62
C ILE A 55 3.34 -7.26 -6.32
N GLN A 56 3.96 -6.72 -7.37
CA GLN A 56 5.08 -5.78 -7.24
C GLN A 56 4.69 -4.56 -6.41
N GLY A 57 5.45 -4.30 -5.35
CA GLY A 57 5.22 -3.15 -4.47
C GLY A 57 4.13 -3.36 -3.41
N ALA A 58 3.53 -4.56 -3.34
CA ALA A 58 2.58 -4.88 -2.30
C ALA A 58 3.25 -5.04 -0.92
N LYS A 59 2.58 -4.52 0.10
CA LYS A 59 2.90 -4.72 1.52
C LYS A 59 1.74 -5.45 2.16
N THR A 60 1.93 -6.73 2.42
CA THR A 60 0.87 -7.61 2.94
C THR A 60 0.96 -7.73 4.46
N SER A 61 -0.18 -7.85 5.13
CA SER A 61 -0.27 -8.25 6.54
C SER A 61 -1.43 -9.22 6.75
N VAL A 62 -1.37 -10.00 7.83
CA VAL A 62 -2.45 -10.89 8.26
C VAL A 62 -2.91 -10.44 9.63
N GLN A 63 -4.21 -10.17 9.76
CA GLN A 63 -4.81 -9.72 11.01
C GLN A 63 -5.72 -10.80 11.58
N ALA A 64 -5.43 -11.20 12.81
CA ALA A 64 -6.34 -12.04 13.59
C ALA A 64 -7.54 -11.20 14.08
N THR A 65 -8.74 -11.77 13.98
CA THR A 65 -10.01 -11.13 14.32
C THR A 65 -10.97 -12.14 14.97
N LYS A 66 -12.19 -11.71 15.27
CA LYS A 66 -13.34 -12.51 15.66
C LYS A 66 -14.10 -13.12 14.46
N ALA A 67 -13.44 -13.27 13.31
CA ALA A 67 -13.97 -13.85 12.08
C ALA A 67 -15.05 -13.00 11.39
N SER A 68 -15.99 -13.65 10.68
CA SER A 68 -16.81 -13.07 9.60
C SER A 68 -17.43 -11.72 9.94
N VAL A 69 -18.20 -11.60 11.02
CA VAL A 69 -18.91 -10.34 11.37
C VAL A 69 -17.93 -9.19 11.60
N GLU A 70 -16.86 -9.41 12.35
CA GLU A 70 -15.85 -8.37 12.56
C GLU A 70 -15.09 -8.04 11.26
N ASN A 71 -14.81 -9.05 10.42
CA ASN A 71 -14.13 -8.83 9.16
C ASN A 71 -14.94 -7.96 8.20
N LEU A 72 -16.25 -8.21 8.07
CA LEU A 72 -17.12 -7.43 7.19
C LEU A 72 -17.25 -5.98 7.70
N ASN A 73 -17.37 -5.78 9.02
CA ASN A 73 -17.37 -4.44 9.62
C ASN A 73 -16.06 -3.69 9.38
N LEU A 74 -14.91 -4.35 9.56
CA LEU A 74 -13.60 -3.75 9.31
C LEU A 74 -13.38 -3.46 7.82
N LEU A 75 -13.82 -4.35 6.93
CA LEU A 75 -13.75 -4.15 5.48
C LEU A 75 -14.59 -2.94 5.06
N GLN A 76 -15.84 -2.84 5.55
CA GLN A 76 -16.71 -1.69 5.29
C GLN A 76 -16.12 -0.38 5.82
N ALA A 77 -15.41 -0.42 6.95
CA ALA A 77 -14.72 0.73 7.51
C ALA A 77 -13.38 1.07 6.82
N GLY A 78 -12.99 0.34 5.78
CA GLY A 78 -11.70 0.53 5.10
C GLY A 78 -10.49 0.19 5.97
N ARG A 79 -10.66 -0.67 6.98
CA ARG A 79 -9.63 -1.11 7.93
C ARG A 79 -9.01 -2.47 7.56
N GLY A 80 -9.18 -2.86 6.31
CA GLY A 80 -8.53 -3.99 5.66
C GLY A 80 -8.89 -4.01 4.19
N GLU A 81 -8.04 -4.61 3.37
CA GLU A 81 -8.21 -4.66 1.92
C GLU A 81 -8.80 -5.98 1.43
N LEU A 82 -8.72 -7.03 2.26
CA LEU A 82 -9.33 -8.33 1.98
C LEU A 82 -9.84 -8.97 3.27
N ALA A 83 -10.97 -9.67 3.19
CA ALA A 83 -11.61 -10.34 4.31
C ALA A 83 -12.01 -11.77 3.95
N LEU A 84 -11.80 -12.70 4.89
CA LEU A 84 -12.44 -14.01 4.86
C LEU A 84 -13.78 -13.95 5.59
N ALA A 85 -14.83 -14.51 5.00
CA ALA A 85 -16.14 -14.56 5.64
C ALA A 85 -16.92 -15.79 5.16
N LEU A 86 -17.88 -16.24 5.97
CA LEU A 86 -18.87 -17.22 5.55
C LEU A 86 -19.93 -16.55 4.68
N GLY A 87 -20.50 -17.31 3.75
CA GLY A 87 -21.47 -16.80 2.77
C GLY A 87 -22.78 -16.31 3.39
N ASP A 88 -23.22 -16.91 4.49
CA ASP A 88 -24.38 -16.47 5.27
C ASP A 88 -24.13 -15.09 5.91
N SER A 89 -22.95 -14.89 6.50
CA SER A 89 -22.55 -13.60 7.08
C SER A 89 -22.47 -12.50 6.01
N VAL A 90 -22.02 -12.85 4.81
CA VAL A 90 -22.02 -11.92 3.66
C VAL A 90 -23.45 -11.62 3.24
N ALA A 91 -24.31 -12.63 3.08
CA ALA A 91 -25.71 -12.42 2.70
C ALA A 91 -26.51 -11.58 3.72
N ASP A 92 -26.18 -11.66 5.00
CA ASP A 92 -26.82 -10.83 6.03
C ASP A 92 -26.32 -9.38 6.06
N ALA A 93 -25.13 -9.11 5.51
CA ALA A 93 -24.51 -7.78 5.53
C ALA A 93 -24.97 -6.85 4.39
N TRP A 94 -25.63 -7.39 3.35
CA TRP A 94 -26.04 -6.68 2.12
C TRP A 94 -27.41 -7.13 1.62
#